data_AF-A0A856MQI8-F1
#
_entry.id   AF-A0A856MQI8-F1
#
_cell.length_a   1.000
_cell.length_b   1.000
_cell.length_c   1.000
_cell.angle_alpha   90.00
_cell.angle_beta   90.00
_cell.angle_gamma   90.00
#
_symmetry.space_group_name_H-M   'P 1'
#
loop_
_entity.id
_entity.type
_entity.pdbx_description
1 polymer ?
#
loop_
_entity_poly.entity_id
_entity_poly.type
_entity_poly.pdbx_seq_one_letter_code
_entity_poly.pdbx_strand_id
1 'polypeptide(L)'
;MSLFLVTSLIDEGMYENDFRVVEAKSKLEIAQHMLDHPHQWENYLRIAYPRNWRDQTFNVGTLWDCAQNPQMSAESFLELIDMTSVDGDSESQLRIFEVEVQQLREVNTDPFKRRTISQ
;
A
#
# COMPACT_ATOMS: atom_id res chain seq x y z
N MET A 1 -0.34 11.39 -16.05
CA MET A 1 0.15 10.67 -14.87
C MET A 1 -0.85 10.91 -13.77
N SER A 2 -1.15 9.87 -13.00
CA SER A 2 -2.08 9.96 -11.89
C SER A 2 -1.30 10.20 -10.59
N LEU A 3 -1.98 10.78 -9.61
CA LEU A 3 -1.45 10.86 -8.25
C LEU A 3 -1.81 9.57 -7.51
N PHE A 4 -0.87 9.03 -6.76
CA PHE A 4 -1.08 7.85 -5.92
C PHE A 4 -0.71 8.15 -4.47
N LEU A 5 -1.57 7.75 -3.54
CA LEU A 5 -1.29 7.73 -2.12
C LEU A 5 -0.69 6.38 -1.76
N VAL A 6 0.57 6.37 -1.36
CA VAL A 6 1.22 5.24 -0.69
C VAL A 6 1.11 5.47 0.80
N THR A 7 0.56 4.51 1.54
CA THR A 7 0.29 4.67 2.97
C THR A 7 0.61 3.42 3.76
N SER A 8 1.15 3.59 4.96
CA SER A 8 1.35 2.56 5.97
C SER A 8 0.41 2.84 7.14
N LEU A 9 -0.49 1.93 7.45
CA LEU A 9 -1.39 2.04 8.60
C LEU A 9 -0.93 1.06 9.67
N ILE A 10 -0.78 1.52 10.91
CA ILE A 10 -0.57 0.68 12.09
C ILE A 10 -1.77 0.78 13.04
N ASP A 11 -1.82 -0.03 14.08
CA ASP A 11 -2.95 -0.06 15.02
C ASP A 11 -3.08 1.22 15.85
N GLU A 12 -1.98 1.95 16.08
CA GLU A 12 -2.01 3.27 16.70
C GLU A 12 -2.48 4.39 15.76
N GLY A 13 -2.63 4.10 14.47
CA GLY A 13 -3.11 5.03 13.44
C GLY A 13 -2.07 5.34 12.36
N MET A 14 -2.06 6.60 11.90
CA MET A 14 -1.16 7.10 10.85
C MET A 14 -0.45 8.36 11.30
N TYR A 15 0.85 8.46 11.02
CA TYR A 15 1.70 9.63 11.26
C TYR A 15 2.11 10.30 9.92
N GLU A 16 2.60 11.53 9.97
CA GLU A 16 2.99 12.32 8.77
C GLU A 16 4.05 11.64 7.88
N ASN A 17 4.83 10.73 8.46
CA ASN A 17 5.85 9.98 7.73
C ASN A 17 5.34 8.68 7.11
N ASP A 18 4.11 8.28 7.40
CA ASP A 18 3.54 7.01 6.98
C ASP A 18 2.76 7.11 5.68
N PHE A 19 2.72 8.29 5.05
CA PHE A 19 2.15 8.42 3.72
C PHE A 19 2.95 9.33 2.80
N ARG A 20 2.90 9.03 1.50
CA ARG A 20 3.45 9.86 0.43
C ARG A 20 2.45 9.91 -0.72
N VAL A 21 2.33 11.09 -1.32
CA VAL A 21 1.66 11.23 -2.62
C VAL A 21 2.74 11.25 -3.69
N VAL A 22 2.64 10.36 -4.67
CA VAL A 22 3.60 10.23 -5.77
C VAL A 22 2.89 10.32 -7.12
N GLU A 23 3.58 10.87 -8.11
CA GLU A 23 3.13 10.81 -9.50
C GLU A 23 3.62 9.51 -10.14
N ALA A 24 2.71 8.75 -10.75
CA ALA A 24 3.03 7.53 -11.48
C ALA A 24 2.03 7.26 -12.60
N LYS A 25 2.36 6.31 -13.47
CA LYS A 25 1.50 5.77 -14.53
C LYS A 25 0.58 4.68 -14.00
N SER A 26 0.99 3.94 -12.96
CA SER A 26 0.22 2.85 -12.37
C SER A 26 0.75 2.44 -10.99
N LYS A 27 -0.04 1.66 -10.24
CA LYS A 27 0.44 1.00 -9.01
C LYS A 27 1.63 0.06 -9.27
N LEU A 28 1.66 -0.57 -10.45
CA LEU A 28 2.73 -1.48 -10.85
C LEU A 28 4.07 -0.75 -11.00
N GLU A 29 4.07 0.47 -11.55
CA GLU A 29 5.29 1.29 -11.63
C GLU A 29 5.83 1.64 -10.24
N ILE A 30 4.94 1.92 -9.28
CA ILE A 30 5.33 2.17 -7.88
C ILE A 30 5.90 0.90 -7.24
N ALA A 31 5.26 -0.25 -7.44
CA ALA A 31 5.75 -1.53 -6.95
C ALA A 31 7.14 -1.87 -7.52
N GLN A 32 7.35 -1.67 -8.84
CA GLN A 32 8.66 -1.84 -9.45
C GLN A 32 9.70 -0.89 -8.85
N HIS A 33 9.36 0.39 -8.65
CA HIS A 33 10.27 1.35 -8.03
C HIS A 33 10.63 0.97 -6.58
N MET A 34 9.70 0.37 -5.82
CA MET A 34 10.01 -0.17 -4.49
C MET A 34 11.03 -1.32 -4.56
N LEU A 35 10.91 -2.21 -5.55
CA LEU A 35 11.86 -3.31 -5.77
C LEU A 35 13.23 -2.80 -6.22
N ASP A 36 13.28 -1.80 -7.09
CA ASP A 36 14.52 -1.22 -7.62
C ASP A 36 15.27 -0.38 -6.56
N HIS A 37 14.52 0.20 -5.60
CA HIS A 37 15.04 1.13 -4.61
C HIS A 37 14.51 0.86 -3.18
N PRO A 38 14.64 -0.36 -2.63
CA PRO A 38 13.96 -0.76 -1.40
C PRO A 38 14.31 0.13 -0.21
N HIS A 39 15.57 0.57 -0.09
CA HIS A 39 16.03 1.46 0.99
C HIS A 39 15.26 2.79 1.06
N GLN A 40 14.76 3.33 -0.06
CA GLN A 40 13.95 4.56 -0.03
C GLN A 40 12.58 4.34 0.61
N TRP A 41 12.13 3.09 0.65
CA TRP A 41 10.82 2.67 1.15
C TRP A 41 10.92 1.87 2.44
N GLU A 42 12.11 1.75 3.07
CA GLU A 42 12.35 0.84 4.19
C GLU A 42 11.28 0.97 5.30
N ASN A 43 10.91 2.19 5.67
CA ASN A 43 9.89 2.44 6.70
C ASN A 43 8.51 1.83 6.36
N TYR A 44 8.16 1.74 5.07
CA TYR A 44 6.91 1.13 4.60
C TYR A 44 7.00 -0.39 4.53
N LEU A 45 8.20 -0.93 4.32
CA LEU A 45 8.40 -2.35 3.99
C LEU A 45 8.75 -3.20 5.22
N ARG A 46 9.48 -2.62 6.19
CA ARG A 46 10.12 -3.38 7.28
C ARG A 46 9.16 -3.96 8.31
N ILE A 47 7.98 -3.36 8.46
CA ILE A 47 6.96 -3.82 9.42
C ILE A 47 5.66 -4.27 8.72
N ALA A 48 5.70 -4.42 7.40
CA ALA A 48 4.56 -4.86 6.61
C ALA A 48 4.70 -6.35 6.29
N TYR A 49 3.85 -7.18 6.92
CA TYR A 49 3.86 -8.63 6.76
C TYR A 49 2.68 -9.07 5.88
N PRO A 50 2.93 -9.60 4.67
CA PRO A 50 1.87 -10.18 3.85
C PRO A 50 1.30 -11.42 4.54
N ARG A 51 -0.03 -11.48 4.72
CA ARG A 51 -0.71 -12.61 5.36
C ARG A 51 -1.73 -13.24 4.43
N ASN A 52 -1.61 -14.54 4.19
CA ASN A 52 -2.66 -15.32 3.55
C ASN A 52 -3.56 -15.96 4.61
N TRP A 53 -4.70 -15.34 4.91
CA TRP A 53 -5.65 -15.87 5.90
C TRP A 53 -6.23 -17.26 5.53
N ARG A 54 -6.09 -17.70 4.27
CA ARG A 54 -6.53 -19.03 3.82
C ARG A 54 -5.45 -20.10 3.92
N ASP A 55 -4.19 -19.73 4.09
CA ASP A 55 -3.06 -20.64 4.12
C ASP A 55 -2.10 -20.28 5.26
N GLN A 56 -2.19 -21.04 6.36
CA GLN A 56 -1.34 -20.85 7.55
C GLN A 56 0.13 -21.21 7.31
N THR A 57 0.46 -21.85 6.19
CA THR A 57 1.85 -22.15 5.81
C THR A 57 2.49 -21.03 5.01
N PHE A 58 1.70 -20.04 4.58
CA PHE A 58 2.18 -18.89 3.84
C PHE A 58 3.03 -17.99 4.74
N ASN A 59 4.34 -18.03 4.54
CA ASN A 59 5.28 -17.14 5.20
C ASN A 59 6.34 -16.70 4.20
N VAL A 60 6.31 -15.42 3.86
CA VAL A 60 7.27 -14.77 2.94
C VAL A 60 8.15 -13.74 3.66
N GLY A 61 8.08 -13.69 4.99
CA GLY A 61 8.69 -12.62 5.78
C GLY A 61 7.97 -11.28 5.59
N THR A 62 8.71 -10.19 5.80
CA THR A 62 8.24 -8.83 5.55
C THR A 62 8.25 -8.51 4.05
N LEU A 63 7.56 -7.43 3.65
CA LEU A 63 7.76 -6.86 2.32
C LEU A 63 9.20 -6.42 2.09
N TRP A 64 9.95 -6.07 3.14
CA TRP A 64 11.38 -5.80 3.04
C TRP A 64 12.15 -7.03 2.57
N ASP A 65 11.92 -8.18 3.20
CA ASP A 65 12.55 -9.45 2.80
C ASP A 65 12.18 -9.83 1.36
N CYS A 66 10.91 -9.60 0.98
CA CYS A 66 10.42 -9.81 -0.37
C CYS A 66 11.12 -8.91 -1.40
N ALA A 67 11.36 -7.63 -1.06
CA ALA A 67 12.02 -6.68 -1.96
C ALA A 67 13.52 -6.97 -2.16
N GLN A 68 14.14 -7.73 -1.25
CA GLN A 68 15.53 -8.20 -1.40
C GLN A 68 15.65 -9.46 -2.28
N ASN A 69 14.53 -10.10 -2.63
CA ASN A 69 14.54 -11.30 -3.46
C ASN A 69 14.71 -10.92 -4.95
N PRO A 70 15.82 -11.31 -5.62
CA PRO A 70 16.09 -10.92 -7.01
C PRO A 70 15.13 -11.55 -8.03
N GLN A 71 14.29 -12.52 -7.63
CA GLN A 71 13.27 -13.13 -8.47
C GLN A 71 11.87 -12.52 -8.26
N MET A 72 11.74 -11.54 -7.37
CA MET A 72 10.47 -10.87 -7.11
C MET A 72 10.08 -9.99 -8.30
N SER A 73 8.90 -10.23 -8.88
CA SER A 73 8.32 -9.34 -9.89
C SER A 73 7.46 -8.26 -9.26
N ALA A 74 7.26 -7.14 -9.95
CA ALA A 74 6.41 -6.06 -9.48
C ALA A 74 4.95 -6.51 -9.31
N GLU A 75 4.44 -7.42 -10.16
CA GLU A 75 3.09 -7.95 -10.06
C GLU A 75 2.90 -8.75 -8.78
N SER A 76 3.78 -9.73 -8.53
CA SER A 76 3.70 -10.54 -7.31
C SER A 76 3.95 -9.70 -6.06
N PHE A 77 4.87 -8.72 -6.13
CA PHE A 77 5.07 -7.80 -5.02
C PHE A 77 3.83 -6.96 -4.71
N LEU A 78 3.13 -6.48 -5.75
CA LEU A 78 1.89 -5.74 -5.58
C LEU A 78 0.78 -6.61 -4.96
N GLU A 79 0.69 -7.89 -5.33
CA GLU A 79 -0.22 -8.84 -4.65
C GLU A 79 0.12 -8.98 -3.17
N LEU A 80 1.42 -9.09 -2.82
CA LEU A 80 1.86 -9.15 -1.43
C LEU A 80 1.53 -7.88 -0.65
N ILE A 81 1.65 -6.69 -1.27
CA ILE A 81 1.23 -5.42 -0.67
C ILE A 81 -0.25 -5.49 -0.29
N ASP A 82 -1.11 -5.95 -1.20
CA ASP A 82 -2.56 -6.07 -0.97
C ASP A 82 -2.91 -7.10 0.12
N MET A 83 -2.01 -8.05 0.39
CA MET A 83 -2.15 -9.05 1.46
C MET A 83 -1.69 -8.58 2.85
N THR A 84 -1.09 -7.40 2.97
CA THR A 84 -0.73 -6.85 4.29
C THR A 84 -1.98 -6.44 5.08
N SER A 85 -1.91 -6.57 6.40
CA SER A 85 -2.99 -6.24 7.34
C SER A 85 -2.42 -5.74 8.66
N VAL A 86 -3.19 -4.93 9.39
CA VAL A 86 -2.89 -4.61 10.80
C VAL A 86 -3.31 -5.78 11.67
N ASP A 87 -2.44 -6.22 12.59
CA ASP A 87 -2.73 -7.33 13.51
C ASP A 87 -2.86 -6.94 14.98
N GLY A 88 -2.62 -5.66 15.32
CA GLY A 88 -2.74 -5.12 16.67
C GLY A 88 -1.49 -5.23 17.54
N ASP A 89 -0.37 -5.73 16.98
CA ASP A 89 0.90 -5.91 17.69
C ASP A 89 2.08 -5.46 16.80
N SER A 90 2.01 -4.22 16.29
CA SER A 90 3.05 -3.52 15.50
C SER A 90 3.17 -3.85 14.01
N GLU A 91 2.32 -4.71 13.43
CA GLU A 91 2.31 -4.89 11.98
C GLU A 91 1.58 -3.76 11.25
N SER A 92 2.17 -3.32 10.14
CA SER A 92 1.58 -2.31 9.28
C SER A 92 0.87 -2.90 8.07
N GLN A 93 -0.23 -2.26 7.69
CA GLN A 93 -0.88 -2.43 6.40
C GLN A 93 -0.35 -1.39 5.40
N LEU A 94 0.38 -1.84 4.38
CA LEU A 94 0.81 -1.00 3.26
C LEU A 94 -0.28 -0.98 2.18
N ARG A 95 -0.64 0.20 1.67
CA ARG A 95 -1.58 0.34 0.56
C ARG A 95 -1.12 1.39 -0.45
N ILE A 96 -1.51 1.16 -1.70
CA ILE A 96 -1.34 2.10 -2.80
C ILE A 96 -2.73 2.39 -3.39
N PHE A 97 -3.17 3.65 -3.32
CA PHE A 97 -4.43 4.10 -3.87
C PHE A 97 -4.20 5.13 -4.96
N GLU A 98 -4.93 5.03 -6.08
CA GLU A 98 -5.02 6.16 -7.00
C GLU A 98 -5.85 7.26 -6.35
N VAL A 99 -5.34 8.50 -6.40
CA VAL A 99 -5.97 9.66 -5.78
C VAL A 99 -6.91 10.31 -6.78
N GLU A 100 -8.18 10.37 -6.42
CA GLU A 100 -9.17 11.22 -7.08
C GLU A 100 -9.18 12.59 -6.39
N VAL A 101 -8.78 13.65 -7.10
CA VAL A 101 -8.80 15.02 -6.57
C VAL A 101 -10.19 15.60 -6.74
N GLN A 102 -10.81 16.02 -5.63
CA GLN A 102 -12.10 16.69 -5.61
C GLN A 102 -11.94 18.13 -5.10
N GLN A 103 -12.77 19.05 -5.61
CA GLN A 103 -12.83 20.39 -5.05
C GLN A 103 -13.42 20.33 -3.63
N LEU A 104 -12.86 21.09 -2.69
CA LEU A 104 -13.31 21.05 -1.28
C LEU A 104 -14.82 21.26 -1.11
N ARG A 105 -15.41 22.14 -1.93
CA ARG A 105 -16.86 22.42 -1.93
C ARG A 105 -17.74 21.25 -2.42
N GLU A 106 -17.16 20.28 -3.12
CA GLU A 106 -17.83 19.11 -3.69
C GLU A 106 -17.71 17.90 -2.76
N VAL A 107 -16.82 17.95 -1.77
CA VAL A 107 -16.63 16.89 -0.77
C VAL A 107 -17.93 16.67 -0.01
N ASN A 108 -18.40 15.43 -0.04
CA ASN A 108 -19.55 14.98 0.73
C ASN A 108 -19.10 13.85 1.66
N THR A 109 -19.19 14.09 2.96
CA THR A 109 -18.77 13.15 4.00
C THR A 109 -19.93 12.29 4.54
N ASP A 110 -21.11 12.32 3.91
CA ASP A 110 -22.23 11.45 4.27
C ASP A 110 -21.84 9.98 4.03
N PRO A 111 -21.69 9.17 5.10
CA PRO A 111 -21.20 7.80 4.98
C PRO A 111 -22.20 6.86 4.28
N PHE A 112 -23.43 7.32 4.02
CA PHE A 112 -24.49 6.51 3.41
C PHE A 112 -24.74 6.81 1.92
N LYS A 113 -24.03 7.78 1.33
CA LYS A 113 -24.23 8.15 -0.06
C LYS A 113 -23.45 7.21 -0.99
N ARG A 114 -24.17 6.38 -1.76
CA ARG A 114 -23.55 5.52 -2.79
C ARG A 114 -22.90 6.39 -3.87
N ARG A 115 -21.65 6.09 -4.25
CA ARG A 115 -20.99 6.65 -5.45
C ARG A 115 -21.90 6.43 -6.66
N THR A 116 -22.49 7.48 -7.19
CA THR A 116 -23.13 7.45 -8.51
C THR A 116 -22.01 7.44 -9.54
N ILE A 117 -21.76 6.28 -10.15
CA ILE A 117 -20.86 6.20 -11.30
C ILE A 117 -21.64 6.77 -12.49
N SER A 118 -21.31 7.98 -12.90
CA SER A 118 -21.80 8.55 -14.16
C SER A 118 -21.16 7.78 -15.32
N GLN A 119 -21.99 7.20 -16.19
CA GLN A 119 -21.58 6.62 -17.48
C GLN A 119 -21.23 7.71 -18.49
#